data_AF-A0A6G3MIW2-F1
#
_entry.id   AF-A0A6G3MIW2-F1
#
_cell.length_a   1.000
_cell.length_b   1.000
_cell.length_c   1.000
_cell.angle_alpha   90.00
_cell.angle_beta   90.00
_cell.angle_gamma   90.00
#
_symmetry.space_group_name_H-M   'P 1'
#
loop_
_entity.id
_entity.type
_entity.pdbx_description
1 polymer ?
#
loop_
_entity_poly.entity_id
_entity_poly.type
_entity_poly.pdbx_seq_one_letter_code
_entity_poly.pdbx_strand_id
1 'polypeptide(L)'
;MSSDACKISKSIQKKIKFKHAKNIYTGGCQPKISVLLHGMVQTLNEISDIQIPTMLLPDDFKSYVKMSVNFRNVVRPGFPSTYKLKLYLPLVFKSLRSKFNVSEQQFYDCFLSEPKQSQHSTN
;
A
#
# COMPACT_ATOMS: atom_id res chain seq x y z
N MET A 1 -38.59 -24.56 -0.22
CA MET A 1 -37.58 -25.24 0.62
C MET A 1 -36.31 -25.38 -0.22
N SER A 2 -35.23 -24.73 0.22
CA SER A 2 -33.80 -24.88 -0.14
C SER A 2 -33.37 -24.70 -1.61
N SER A 3 -32.66 -23.61 -1.96
CA SER A 3 -31.23 -23.30 -1.70
C SER A 3 -30.32 -23.81 -2.83
N ASP A 4 -29.78 -22.92 -3.66
CA ASP A 4 -28.46 -22.26 -3.53
C ASP A 4 -27.36 -23.10 -4.21
N ALA A 5 -26.74 -22.60 -5.28
CA ALA A 5 -25.43 -21.93 -5.29
C ALA A 5 -24.53 -22.71 -6.27
N CYS A 6 -23.49 -22.21 -6.90
CA CYS A 6 -22.70 -21.00 -6.77
C CYS A 6 -22.09 -20.79 -8.16
N LYS A 7 -22.40 -19.67 -8.84
CA LYS A 7 -21.55 -19.24 -9.96
C LYS A 7 -20.21 -18.85 -9.33
N ILE A 8 -19.18 -19.65 -9.62
CA ILE A 8 -17.80 -19.46 -9.17
C ILE A 8 -17.31 -18.12 -9.74
N SER A 9 -17.50 -17.06 -8.95
CA SER A 9 -16.90 -15.76 -9.19
C SER A 9 -15.41 -15.90 -8.94
N LYS A 10 -14.63 -15.86 -10.02
CA LYS A 10 -13.18 -15.95 -10.03
C LYS A 10 -12.61 -14.95 -9.01
N SER A 11 -12.08 -15.47 -7.90
CA SER A 11 -11.27 -14.73 -6.93
C SER A 11 -10.21 -13.96 -7.70
N ILE A 12 -10.30 -12.64 -7.69
CA ILE A 12 -9.32 -11.77 -8.34
C ILE A 12 -8.05 -11.79 -7.48
N GLN A 13 -7.23 -12.83 -7.66
CA GLN A 13 -5.82 -12.78 -7.31
C GLN A 13 -5.10 -11.97 -8.40
N LYS A 14 -5.27 -10.64 -8.38
CA LYS A 14 -4.51 -9.75 -9.26
C LYS A 14 -3.05 -9.78 -8.79
N LYS A 15 -2.26 -10.65 -9.41
CA LYS A 15 -0.80 -10.63 -9.35
C LYS A 15 -0.33 -9.43 -10.18
N ILE A 16 -0.36 -8.24 -9.57
CA ILE A 16 0.10 -7.00 -10.19
C ILE A 16 1.61 -7.15 -10.43
N LYS A 17 2.03 -7.07 -11.70
CA LYS A 17 3.45 -7.06 -12.08
C LYS A 17 3.91 -5.61 -12.05
N PHE A 18 4.84 -5.31 -11.14
CA PHE A 18 5.36 -3.97 -10.92
C PHE A 18 6.16 -3.46 -12.13
N LYS A 19 5.79 -2.29 -12.64
CA LYS A 19 6.68 -1.44 -13.44
C LYS A 19 7.36 -0.45 -12.49
N HIS A 20 8.65 -0.21 -12.72
CA HIS A 20 9.55 0.47 -11.79
C HIS A 20 8.99 1.80 -11.25
N ALA A 21 8.90 1.92 -9.93
CA ALA A 21 8.47 3.15 -9.26
C ALA A 21 9.62 4.17 -9.19
N LYS A 22 9.31 5.42 -9.54
CA LYS A 22 10.24 6.57 -9.48
C LYS A 22 10.66 6.85 -8.03
N ASN A 23 11.89 7.35 -7.89
CA ASN A 23 12.59 7.68 -6.65
C ASN A 23 11.70 8.40 -5.61
N ILE A 24 11.32 7.70 -4.54
CA ILE A 24 10.97 8.34 -3.27
C ILE A 24 12.20 8.15 -2.40
N TYR A 25 13.00 9.21 -2.29
CA TYR A 25 14.19 9.21 -1.47
C TYR A 25 13.75 9.36 -0.02
N THR A 26 13.93 8.32 0.80
CA THR A 26 13.78 8.39 2.25
C THR A 26 15.18 8.36 2.85
N GLY A 27 15.97 9.39 2.59
CA GLY A 27 17.42 9.41 2.81
C GLY A 27 17.88 9.44 4.27
N GLY A 28 16.98 9.31 5.24
CA GLY A 28 17.33 9.40 6.66
C GLY A 28 16.45 8.60 7.63
N CYS A 29 15.40 7.92 7.18
CA CYS A 29 14.52 7.20 8.10
C CYS A 29 14.99 5.76 8.35
N GLN A 30 14.55 5.16 9.46
CA GLN A 30 14.80 3.74 9.72
C GLN A 30 14.29 2.91 8.52
N PRO A 31 14.99 1.84 8.11
CA PRO A 31 14.68 1.11 6.88
C PRO A 31 13.26 0.51 6.86
N LYS A 32 12.68 0.22 8.03
CA LYS A 32 11.29 -0.24 8.16
C LYS A 32 10.29 0.85 7.77
N ILE A 33 10.55 2.10 8.16
CA ILE A 33 9.69 3.25 7.85
C ILE A 33 9.76 3.55 6.36
N SER A 34 10.96 3.52 5.78
CA SER A 34 11.18 3.69 4.34
C SER A 34 10.39 2.69 3.49
N VAL A 35 10.44 1.41 3.87
CA VAL A 35 9.66 0.34 3.21
C VAL A 35 8.16 0.57 3.35
N LEU A 36 7.69 1.00 4.53
CA LEU A 36 6.28 1.29 4.78
C LEU A 36 5.79 2.47 3.93
N LEU A 37 6.49 3.61 3.96
CA LEU A 37 6.14 4.82 3.20
C LEU A 37 6.08 4.51 1.71
N HIS A 38 7.12 3.88 1.17
CA HIS A 38 7.15 3.47 -0.23
C HIS A 38 6.00 2.53 -0.59
N GLY A 39 5.74 1.52 0.24
CA GLY A 39 4.68 0.56 0.00
C GLY A 39 3.27 1.17 0.07
N MET A 40 3.06 2.11 0.99
CA MET A 40 1.82 2.89 1.11
C MET A 40 1.60 3.76 -0.12
N VAL A 41 2.58 4.60 -0.48
CA VAL A 41 2.50 5.49 -1.65
C VAL A 41 2.24 4.70 -2.92
N GLN A 42 2.96 3.60 -3.13
CA GLN A 42 2.77 2.72 -4.29
C GLN A 42 1.35 2.13 -4.32
N THR A 43 0.84 1.66 -3.19
CA THR A 43 -0.50 1.05 -3.13
C THR A 43 -1.59 2.09 -3.32
N LEU A 44 -1.43 3.29 -2.75
CA LEU A 44 -2.36 4.41 -2.94
C LEU A 44 -2.48 4.81 -4.41
N ASN A 45 -1.36 4.86 -5.13
CA ASN A 45 -1.33 5.11 -6.57
C ASN A 45 -1.98 3.99 -7.40
N GLU A 46 -1.93 2.74 -6.94
CA GLU A 46 -2.58 1.63 -7.64
C GLU A 46 -4.08 1.53 -7.39
N ILE A 47 -4.54 1.96 -6.20
CA ILE A 47 -5.96 1.92 -5.83
C ILE A 47 -6.70 3.23 -6.12
N SER A 48 -6.00 4.32 -6.45
CA SER A 48 -6.63 5.62 -6.75
C SER A 48 -7.68 5.49 -7.85
N ASP A 49 -7.33 4.74 -8.90
CA ASP A 49 -8.16 4.58 -10.10
C ASP A 49 -9.35 3.63 -9.89
N ILE A 50 -9.34 2.87 -8.79
CA ILE A 50 -10.38 1.89 -8.49
C ILE A 50 -11.51 2.59 -7.71
N GLN A 51 -12.68 2.70 -8.34
CA GLN A 51 -13.88 3.21 -7.66
C GLN A 51 -14.34 2.24 -6.56
N ILE A 52 -14.76 2.79 -5.42
CA ILE A 52 -15.28 2.00 -4.29
C ILE A 52 -16.71 1.57 -4.65
N PRO A 53 -17.02 0.25 -4.63
CA PRO A 53 -18.37 -0.22 -4.89
C PRO A 53 -19.33 0.23 -3.77
N THR A 54 -20.61 0.41 -4.09
CA THR A 54 -21.66 0.83 -3.13
C THR A 54 -21.75 -0.10 -1.91
N MET A 55 -21.47 -1.39 -2.09
CA MET A 55 -21.38 -2.37 -1.02
C MET A 55 -20.08 -3.16 -1.13
N LEU A 56 -19.43 -3.41 0.01
CA LEU A 56 -18.27 -4.28 0.10
C LEU A 56 -18.73 -5.74 0.18
N LEU A 57 -18.04 -6.62 -0.55
CA LEU A 57 -18.31 -8.05 -0.55
C LEU A 57 -17.51 -8.74 0.57
N PRO A 58 -17.94 -9.91 1.07
CA PRO A 58 -17.18 -10.69 2.05
C PRO A 58 -15.75 -11.03 1.58
N ASP A 59 -15.54 -11.15 0.27
CA ASP A 59 -14.23 -11.40 -0.32
C ASP A 59 -13.27 -10.22 -0.17
N ASP A 60 -13.79 -8.99 -0.11
CA ASP A 60 -12.97 -7.79 0.10
C ASP A 60 -12.31 -7.82 1.50
N PHE A 61 -12.96 -8.47 2.47
CA PHE A 61 -12.43 -8.72 3.83
C PHE A 61 -11.37 -9.83 3.89
N LYS A 62 -11.12 -10.53 2.78
CA LYS A 62 -10.02 -11.50 2.64
C LYS A 62 -8.93 -11.01 1.67
N SER A 63 -9.14 -9.86 1.04
CA SER A 63 -8.26 -9.32 0.01
C SER A 63 -6.93 -8.81 0.61
N TYR A 64 -5.84 -8.97 -0.14
CA TYR A 64 -4.55 -8.40 0.23
C TYR A 64 -3.71 -8.09 -1.01
N VAL A 65 -2.86 -7.07 -0.89
CA VAL A 65 -1.81 -6.75 -1.87
C VAL A 65 -0.49 -7.26 -1.32
N LYS A 66 0.21 -8.09 -2.09
CA LYS A 66 1.55 -8.56 -1.76
C LYS A 66 2.57 -7.96 -2.71
N MET A 67 3.44 -7.13 -2.16
CA MET A 67 4.54 -6.50 -2.89
C MET A 67 5.85 -7.18 -2.52
N SER A 68 6.64 -7.53 -3.52
CA SER A 68 7.96 -8.13 -3.32
C SER A 68 8.95 -7.35 -4.18
N VAL A 69 9.89 -6.69 -3.54
CA VAL A 69 10.85 -5.81 -4.21
C VAL A 69 12.26 -6.34 -3.97
N ASN A 70 13.06 -6.32 -5.02
CA ASN A 70 14.44 -6.79 -5.01
C ASN A 70 15.34 -5.73 -5.67
N PHE A 71 16.26 -5.18 -4.88
CA PHE A 71 17.21 -4.15 -5.26
C PHE A 71 18.66 -4.67 -5.27
N ARG A 72 18.88 -5.99 -5.42
CA ARG A 72 20.23 -6.60 -5.36
C ARG A 72 21.28 -5.90 -6.23
N ASN A 73 20.89 -5.30 -7.35
CA ASN A 73 21.79 -4.65 -8.30
C ASN A 73 21.68 -3.11 -8.29
N VAL A 74 20.95 -2.52 -7.33
CA VAL A 74 20.73 -1.07 -7.25
C VAL A 74 20.94 -0.62 -5.81
N VAL A 75 21.96 0.19 -5.58
CA VAL A 75 22.19 0.81 -4.27
C VAL A 75 21.15 1.92 -4.06
N ARG A 76 20.26 1.71 -3.07
CA ARG A 76 19.32 2.73 -2.59
C ARG A 76 19.59 2.97 -1.10
N PRO A 77 20.20 4.09 -0.72
CA PRO A 77 20.41 4.39 0.69
C PRO A 77 19.05 4.47 1.42
N GLY A 78 18.96 3.85 2.60
CA GLY A 78 17.73 3.78 3.40
C GLY A 78 16.77 2.63 3.07
N PHE A 79 17.00 1.85 2.00
CA PHE A 79 16.16 0.70 1.66
C PHE A 79 16.89 -0.65 1.86
N PRO A 80 16.21 -1.68 2.38
CA PRO A 80 16.73 -3.06 2.38
C PRO A 80 16.89 -3.59 0.95
N SER A 81 17.91 -4.43 0.69
CA SER A 81 18.17 -5.03 -0.63
C SER A 81 17.02 -5.92 -1.13
N THR A 82 16.24 -6.50 -0.24
CA THR A 82 15.04 -7.27 -0.60
C THR A 82 14.03 -7.15 0.53
N TYR A 83 12.77 -6.88 0.19
CA TYR A 83 11.70 -6.86 1.17
C TYR A 83 10.39 -7.34 0.56
N LYS A 84 9.49 -7.76 1.45
CA LYS A 84 8.13 -8.17 1.14
C LYS A 84 7.18 -7.39 2.03
N LEU A 85 6.17 -6.79 1.45
CA LEU A 85 5.10 -6.09 2.15
C LEU A 85 3.77 -6.76 1.82
N LYS A 86 2.91 -6.87 2.83
CA LYS A 86 1.54 -7.35 2.65
C LYS A 86 0.59 -6.33 3.26
N LEU A 87 -0.31 -5.81 2.42
CA LEU A 87 -1.31 -4.84 2.83
C LEU A 87 -2.67 -5.50 2.75
N TYR A 88 -3.41 -5.43 3.84
CA TYR A 88 -4.68 -6.09 3.97
C TYR A 88 -5.82 -5.14 3.61
N LEU A 89 -6.86 -5.69 2.99
CA LEU A 89 -8.15 -5.04 2.76
C LEU A 89 -8.05 -3.66 2.09
N PRO A 90 -7.28 -3.50 0.99
CA PRO A 90 -7.03 -2.18 0.39
C PRO A 90 -8.31 -1.38 0.11
N LEU A 91 -9.36 -2.03 -0.39
CA LEU A 91 -10.64 -1.39 -0.70
C LEU A 91 -11.48 -1.09 0.55
N VAL A 92 -11.45 -1.98 1.55
CA VAL A 92 -12.16 -1.77 2.82
C VAL A 92 -11.58 -0.56 3.54
N PHE A 93 -10.24 -0.44 3.60
CA PHE A 93 -9.59 0.72 4.19
C PHE A 93 -9.76 1.99 3.34
N LYS A 94 -9.93 1.88 2.02
CA LYS A 94 -10.31 3.02 1.17
C LYS A 94 -11.71 3.53 1.53
N SER A 95 -12.69 2.62 1.66
CA SER A 95 -14.06 2.95 2.11
C SER A 95 -14.06 3.54 3.52
N LEU A 96 -13.28 2.97 4.44
CA LEU A 96 -13.18 3.44 5.81
C LEU A 96 -12.64 4.87 5.88
N ARG A 97 -11.61 5.20 5.10
CA ARG A 97 -11.05 6.56 5.03
C ARG A 97 -12.10 7.58 4.56
N SER A 98 -12.86 7.24 3.52
CA SER A 98 -13.97 8.09 3.05
C SER A 98 -15.02 8.31 4.14
N LYS A 99 -15.37 7.28 4.93
CA LYS A 99 -16.30 7.40 6.08
C LYS A 99 -15.79 8.29 7.20
N PHE A 100 -14.46 8.38 7.39
CA PHE A 100 -13.83 9.29 8.35
C PHE A 100 -13.57 10.69 7.77
N ASN A 101 -14.09 11.01 6.58
CA ASN A 101 -13.86 12.28 5.88
C ASN A 101 -12.36 12.57 5.63
N VAL A 102 -11.54 11.52 5.50
CA VAL A 102 -10.12 11.65 5.14
C VAL A 102 -10.01 11.59 3.61
N SER A 103 -9.59 12.69 3.00
CA SER A 103 -9.38 12.73 1.55
C SER A 103 -8.19 11.85 1.13
N GLU A 104 -8.28 11.24 -0.06
CA GLU A 104 -7.22 10.37 -0.58
C GLU A 104 -5.90 11.12 -0.75
N GLN A 105 -5.98 12.36 -1.24
CA GLN A 105 -4.82 13.23 -1.44
C GLN A 105 -4.17 13.64 -0.12
N GLN A 106 -4.95 14.07 0.88
CA GLN A 106 -4.41 14.40 2.20
C GLN A 106 -3.73 13.19 2.84
N PHE A 107 -4.35 12.00 2.74
CA PHE A 107 -3.74 10.78 3.24
C PHE A 107 -2.42 10.48 2.52
N TYR A 108 -2.40 10.60 1.19
CA TYR A 108 -1.21 10.41 0.37
C TYR A 108 -0.07 11.37 0.74
N ASP A 109 -0.39 12.65 0.93
CA ASP A 109 0.57 13.68 1.32
C ASP A 109 1.16 13.40 2.71
N CYS A 110 0.38 12.82 3.64
CA CYS A 110 0.90 12.36 4.94
C CYS A 110 1.98 11.27 4.82
N PHE A 111 1.98 10.45 3.77
CA PHE A 111 3.05 9.44 3.55
C PHE A 111 4.19 9.95 2.66
N LEU A 112 3.99 11.03 1.91
CA LEU A 112 5.04 11.68 1.13
C LEU A 112 5.86 12.69 1.93
N SER A 113 5.23 13.33 2.91
CA SER A 113 5.90 14.27 3.81
C SER A 113 7.01 13.54 4.57
N GLU A 114 8.25 13.97 4.34
CA GLU A 114 9.38 13.36 5.01
C GLU A 114 9.23 13.51 6.53
N PRO A 115 9.49 12.45 7.30
CA PRO A 115 9.60 12.58 8.75
C PRO A 115 10.79 13.50 9.03
N LYS A 116 10.51 14.67 9.61
CA LYS A 116 11.55 15.57 10.12
C LYS A 116 12.39 14.77 11.10
N GLN A 117 13.64 14.51 10.76
CA GLN A 117 14.55 13.93 11.74
C GLN A 117 14.64 14.89 12.93
N SER A 118 14.30 14.40 14.11
CA SER A 118 14.77 15.02 15.34
C SER A 118 16.29 14.93 15.31
N GLN A 119 16.94 16.07 15.10
CA GLN A 119 18.38 16.24 15.26
C GLN A 119 18.74 15.79 16.69
N HIS A 120 19.17 14.55 16.86
CA HIS A 120 19.90 14.18 18.06
C HIS A 120 21.32 14.70 17.88
N SER A 121 21.50 16.00 18.17
CA SER A 121 22.81 16.56 18.46
C SER A 121 23.39 15.77 19.62
N THR A 122 24.36 14.91 19.35
CA THR A 122 25.23 14.36 20.39
C THR A 122 26.33 15.41 20.59
N ASN A 123 26.35 15.95 21.82
CA ASN A 123 27.37 16.88 22.32
C ASN A 123 28.76 16.26 22.32
#